data_AF-A0A7V2UZE6-F1
#
_entry.id   AF-A0A7V2UZE6-F1
#
_cell.length_a   1.000
_cell.length_b   1.000
_cell.length_c   1.000
_cell.angle_alpha   90.00
_cell.angle_beta   90.00
_cell.angle_gamma   90.00
#
_symmetry.space_group_name_H-M   'P 1'
#
loop_
_entity.id
_entity.type
_entity.pdbx_description
1 polymer ?
#
loop_
_entity_poly.entity_id
_entity_poly.type
_entity_poly.pdbx_seq_one_letter_code
_entity_poly.pdbx_strand_id
1 'polypeptide(L)'
;MRPALLPSILFAAAALAGPPAGAAEFKPKKSRLNESDIQLAVHRGVSFLKTAAPPVYHMDDAPKRNRSETFMLYAMVSGGIAREDPVFQQYLKIAVDLVPERTYEVACAAMALAELDKAGYQWKLRQFAQWLVDNQCRNGQWSYGEKIDLPDPPPAGPAAVASGPGGSNTAPLYGTRTDGAPADRGNTRTKAPIKQRRRGPESGDNSNSQYAALGLRACADAGFAIDPVCINDALKQWAKSQNRDGAWGYAEGWNWDQDPNRGYGCMTAGAVGAIAIYRWMLGQSAKVDPNAAAGCTWLAANWRVDAVPAADGMGASAFHYYYLYGLERVGMLIGINTIGGRDWYDEGGALLLKQQREDGSWLSPNWNLGSTDGPVWDTCFAILFLARATKPLTYSKG
;
A
#
# COMPACT_ATOMS: atom_id res chain seq x y z
N MET A 1 -36.65 -11.78 -47.92
CA MET A 1 -36.17 -11.37 -46.57
C MET A 1 -34.69 -11.74 -46.47
N ARG A 2 -33.81 -10.74 -46.42
CA ARG A 2 -32.34 -10.92 -46.30
C ARG A 2 -31.96 -10.87 -44.81
N PRO A 3 -31.06 -11.73 -44.31
CA PRO A 3 -30.54 -11.61 -42.95
C PRO A 3 -29.54 -10.45 -42.88
N ALA A 4 -29.66 -9.62 -41.84
CA ALA A 4 -28.79 -8.47 -41.60
C ALA A 4 -27.42 -8.93 -41.07
N LEU A 5 -26.36 -8.47 -41.73
CA LEU A 5 -24.97 -8.59 -41.31
C LEU A 5 -24.73 -7.69 -40.09
N LEU A 6 -24.30 -8.27 -38.97
CA LEU A 6 -23.72 -7.54 -37.84
C LEU A 6 -22.30 -7.07 -38.24
N PRO A 7 -21.94 -5.80 -38.02
CA PRO A 7 -20.60 -5.32 -38.34
C PRO A 7 -19.58 -5.89 -37.34
N SER A 8 -18.60 -6.62 -37.86
CA SER A 8 -17.42 -7.07 -37.12
C SER A 8 -16.60 -5.85 -36.69
N ILE A 9 -16.59 -5.55 -35.39
CA ILE A 9 -15.70 -4.55 -34.81
C ILE A 9 -14.31 -5.20 -34.70
N LEU A 10 -13.42 -4.86 -35.64
CA LEU A 10 -12.00 -5.16 -35.52
C LEU A 10 -11.44 -4.40 -34.30
N PHE A 11 -11.00 -5.14 -33.28
CA PHE A 11 -10.11 -4.63 -32.26
C PHE A 11 -8.73 -4.39 -32.91
N ALA A 12 -8.48 -3.15 -33.34
CA ALA A 12 -7.13 -2.72 -33.63
C ALA A 12 -6.35 -2.70 -32.31
N ALA A 13 -5.36 -3.59 -32.19
CA ALA A 13 -4.37 -3.53 -31.12
C ALA A 13 -3.57 -2.23 -31.27
N ALA A 14 -3.99 -1.19 -30.55
CA ALA A 14 -3.19 0.02 -30.42
C ALA A 14 -1.90 -0.35 -29.67
N ALA A 15 -0.75 -0.14 -30.32
CA ALA A 15 0.55 -0.24 -29.69
C ALA A 15 0.55 0.64 -28.43
N LEU A 16 0.79 0.03 -27.27
CA LEU A 16 0.90 0.67 -25.96
C LEU A 16 2.16 1.55 -25.94
N ALA A 17 2.03 2.78 -26.42
CA ALA A 17 3.06 3.79 -26.22
C ALA A 17 3.14 4.10 -24.72
N GLY A 18 4.34 3.95 -24.14
CA GLY A 18 4.63 4.43 -22.79
C GLY A 18 4.36 5.93 -22.67
N PRO A 19 4.32 6.49 -21.44
CA PRO A 19 4.17 7.92 -21.26
C PRO A 19 5.23 8.66 -22.09
N PRO A 20 4.89 9.79 -22.74
CA PRO A 20 5.85 10.53 -23.54
C PRO A 20 7.08 10.86 -22.69
N ALA A 21 8.26 10.64 -23.26
CA ALA A 21 9.53 10.99 -22.63
C ALA A 21 9.46 12.45 -22.16
N GLY A 22 9.52 12.67 -20.84
CA GLY A 22 9.43 14.01 -20.25
C GLY A 22 8.14 14.35 -19.49
N ALA A 23 7.24 13.39 -19.21
CA ALA A 23 6.18 13.62 -18.23
C ALA A 23 6.80 14.11 -16.90
N ALA A 24 6.49 15.35 -16.51
CA ALA A 24 7.01 15.94 -15.29
C ALA A 24 6.60 15.09 -14.08
N GLU A 25 7.57 14.80 -13.21
CA GLU A 25 7.32 14.14 -11.93
C GLU A 25 6.25 14.91 -11.15
N PHE A 26 5.22 14.20 -10.68
CA PHE A 26 4.19 14.83 -9.87
C PHE A 26 4.80 15.32 -8.56
N LYS A 27 4.74 16.63 -8.36
CA LYS A 27 5.08 17.26 -7.09
C LYS A 27 3.79 17.69 -6.41
N PRO A 28 3.44 17.10 -5.25
CA PRO A 28 2.28 17.52 -4.49
C PRO A 28 2.34 19.03 -4.21
N LYS A 29 1.19 19.71 -4.30
CA LYS A 29 1.15 21.12 -3.92
C LYS A 29 1.52 21.30 -2.45
N LYS A 30 2.02 22.50 -2.13
CA LYS A 30 2.13 22.95 -0.74
C LYS A 30 0.73 23.02 -0.11
N SER A 31 0.60 22.49 1.10
CA SER A 31 -0.64 22.53 1.87
C SER A 31 -1.00 23.96 2.27
N ARG A 32 -2.31 24.25 2.38
CA ARG A 32 -2.79 25.49 3.04
C ARG A 32 -2.84 25.37 4.56
N LEU A 33 -2.80 24.15 5.08
CA LEU A 33 -2.76 23.90 6.52
C LEU A 33 -1.40 24.30 7.09
N ASN A 34 -1.36 24.65 8.38
CA ASN A 34 -0.13 24.98 9.05
C ASN A 34 0.74 23.72 9.22
N GLU A 35 1.96 23.76 8.68
CA GLU A 35 2.92 22.67 8.77
C GLU A 35 3.25 22.32 10.23
N SER A 36 3.39 23.30 11.13
CA SER A 36 3.68 23.04 12.54
C SER A 36 2.57 22.25 13.22
N ASP A 37 1.32 22.51 12.84
CA ASP A 37 0.15 21.85 13.42
C ASP A 37 0.05 20.41 12.93
N ILE A 38 0.36 20.17 11.64
CA ILE A 38 0.49 18.83 11.07
C ILE A 38 1.59 18.04 11.79
N GLN A 39 2.79 18.62 11.92
CA GLN A 39 3.92 17.95 12.57
C GLN A 39 3.63 17.67 14.05
N LEU A 40 3.00 18.60 14.77
CA LEU A 40 2.59 18.39 16.16
C LEU A 40 1.56 17.26 16.28
N ALA A 41 0.56 17.21 15.39
CA ALA A 41 -0.44 16.15 15.38
C ALA A 41 0.20 14.79 15.11
N VAL A 42 1.07 14.69 14.11
CA VAL A 42 1.83 13.47 13.79
C VAL A 42 2.67 13.02 15.00
N HIS A 43 3.41 13.92 15.63
CA HIS A 43 4.23 13.61 16.81
C HIS A 43 3.41 13.11 18.00
N ARG A 44 2.23 13.71 18.25
CA ARG A 44 1.29 13.22 19.28
C ARG A 44 0.77 11.83 18.95
N GLY A 45 0.45 11.56 17.68
CA GLY A 45 0.07 10.22 17.21
C GLY A 45 1.16 9.17 17.44
N VAL A 46 2.40 9.47 17.06
CA VAL A 46 3.55 8.60 17.34
C VAL A 46 3.73 8.40 18.84
N SER A 47 3.55 9.44 19.66
CA SER A 47 3.65 9.34 21.12
C SER A 47 2.60 8.39 21.70
N PHE A 48 1.37 8.42 21.17
CA PHE A 48 0.32 7.45 21.51
C PHE A 48 0.71 6.02 21.10
N LEU A 49 1.17 5.82 19.86
CA LEU A 49 1.51 4.49 19.35
C LEU A 49 2.63 3.81 20.16
N LYS A 50 3.55 4.59 20.74
CA LYS A 50 4.62 4.07 21.60
C LYS A 50 4.12 3.43 22.90
N THR A 51 2.94 3.80 23.37
CA THR A 51 2.37 3.28 24.62
C THR A 51 1.24 2.27 24.37
N ALA A 52 0.71 2.22 23.14
CA ALA A 52 -0.36 1.34 22.75
C ALA A 52 0.11 -0.12 22.59
N ALA A 53 -0.73 -1.06 23.04
CA ALA A 53 -0.53 -2.47 22.73
C ALA A 53 -0.89 -2.72 21.25
N PRO A 54 -0.09 -3.51 20.50
CA PRO A 54 -0.43 -3.91 19.14
C PRO A 54 -1.76 -4.67 19.10
N PRO A 55 -2.73 -4.23 18.29
CA PRO A 55 -3.95 -4.97 18.04
C PRO A 55 -3.69 -6.35 17.46
N VAL A 56 -4.58 -7.27 17.81
CA VAL A 56 -4.63 -8.62 17.24
C VAL A 56 -5.98 -8.81 16.56
N TYR A 57 -5.97 -8.95 15.23
CA TYR A 57 -7.19 -9.24 14.48
C TYR A 57 -7.40 -10.76 14.34
N HIS A 58 -8.66 -11.21 14.51
CA HIS A 58 -9.11 -12.61 14.69
C HIS A 58 -8.66 -13.25 16.02
N MET A 59 -9.49 -13.09 17.05
CA MET A 59 -9.21 -13.58 18.42
C MET A 59 -9.26 -15.11 18.56
N ASP A 60 -9.99 -15.80 17.67
CA ASP A 60 -10.38 -17.21 17.88
C ASP A 60 -9.35 -18.25 17.42
N ASP A 61 -8.35 -17.88 16.61
CA ASP A 61 -7.32 -18.80 16.08
C ASP A 61 -5.91 -18.27 16.39
N ALA A 62 -5.41 -18.56 17.61
CA ALA A 62 -4.10 -18.12 18.10
C ALA A 62 -2.89 -18.34 17.16
N PRO A 63 -2.80 -19.42 16.35
CA PRO A 63 -1.69 -19.62 15.40
C PRO A 63 -1.85 -18.85 14.08
N LYS A 64 -2.99 -18.20 13.80
CA LYS A 64 -3.27 -17.54 12.50
C LYS A 64 -3.40 -16.01 12.59
N ARG A 65 -3.06 -15.42 13.74
CA ARG A 65 -3.21 -13.98 14.04
C ARG A 65 -2.40 -13.12 13.07
N ASN A 66 -3.03 -12.09 12.50
CA ASN A 66 -2.30 -10.99 11.85
C ASN A 66 -1.83 -10.01 12.92
N ARG A 67 -0.53 -9.81 12.98
CA ARG A 67 0.15 -8.89 13.90
C ARG A 67 0.19 -7.48 13.33
N SER A 68 -0.01 -6.49 14.20
CA SER A 68 -0.06 -5.07 13.80
C SER A 68 1.28 -4.35 13.94
N GLU A 69 2.28 -4.98 14.55
CA GLU A 69 3.58 -4.40 14.88
C GLU A 69 4.30 -3.83 13.65
N THR A 70 4.26 -4.54 12.51
CA THR A 70 4.91 -4.08 11.27
C THR A 70 4.17 -2.90 10.64
N PHE A 71 2.85 -2.82 10.82
CA PHE A 71 2.05 -1.68 10.40
C PHE A 71 2.27 -0.45 11.29
N MET A 72 2.31 -0.66 12.61
CA MET A 72 2.67 0.38 13.58
C MET A 72 4.08 0.91 13.34
N LEU A 73 5.04 0.03 13.04
CA LEU A 73 6.39 0.44 12.64
C LEU A 73 6.35 1.35 11.41
N TYR A 74 5.63 0.97 10.35
CA TYR A 74 5.53 1.78 9.14
C TYR A 74 4.96 3.17 9.42
N ALA A 75 3.89 3.25 10.22
CA ALA A 75 3.31 4.54 10.64
C ALA A 75 4.29 5.38 11.48
N MET A 76 4.96 4.78 12.47
CA MET A 76 5.92 5.50 13.32
C MET A 76 7.15 5.98 12.55
N VAL A 77 7.66 5.19 11.60
CA VAL A 77 8.75 5.60 10.70
C VAL A 77 8.30 6.78 9.84
N SER A 78 7.12 6.69 9.23
CA SER A 78 6.55 7.78 8.42
C SER A 78 6.27 9.03 9.25
N GLY A 79 5.95 8.85 10.54
CA GLY A 79 5.75 9.92 11.52
C GLY A 79 7.03 10.43 12.18
N GLY A 80 8.21 9.94 11.78
CA GLY A 80 9.50 10.47 12.24
C GLY A 80 9.93 10.03 13.65
N ILE A 81 9.58 8.82 14.09
CA ILE A 81 10.09 8.26 15.35
C ILE A 81 11.64 8.25 15.37
N ALA A 82 12.22 8.57 16.53
CA ALA A 82 13.67 8.53 16.72
C ALA A 82 14.21 7.10 16.63
N ARG A 83 15.37 6.93 16.00
CA ARG A 83 16.00 5.61 15.81
C ARG A 83 16.46 5.01 17.13
N GLU A 84 16.77 5.83 18.12
CA GLU A 84 17.25 5.40 19.43
C GLU A 84 16.10 4.95 20.34
N ASP A 85 14.84 5.17 19.93
CA ASP A 85 13.68 4.82 20.72
C ASP A 85 13.56 3.29 20.92
N PRO A 86 13.43 2.79 22.15
CA PRO A 86 13.28 1.36 22.42
C PRO A 86 12.11 0.69 21.68
N VAL A 87 10.99 1.39 21.48
CA VAL A 87 9.83 0.83 20.75
C VAL A 87 10.16 0.69 19.27
N PHE A 88 10.84 1.68 18.69
CA PHE A 88 11.34 1.60 17.32
C PHE A 88 12.27 0.39 17.15
N GLN A 89 13.26 0.24 18.03
CA GLN A 89 14.23 -0.87 17.97
C GLN A 89 13.54 -2.24 18.10
N GLN A 90 12.55 -2.34 18.99
CA GLN A 90 11.76 -3.57 19.16
C GLN A 90 11.00 -3.93 17.88
N TYR A 91 10.24 -3.01 17.30
CA TYR A 91 9.42 -3.32 16.13
C TYR A 91 10.26 -3.48 14.86
N LEU A 92 11.38 -2.76 14.74
CA LEU A 92 12.34 -3.00 13.67
C LEU A 92 12.86 -4.43 13.70
N LYS A 93 13.23 -4.94 14.88
CA LYS A 93 13.66 -6.34 15.04
C LYS A 93 12.56 -7.30 14.61
N ILE A 94 11.30 -7.05 14.98
CA ILE A 94 10.16 -7.88 14.55
C ILE A 94 10.04 -7.88 13.02
N ALA A 95 10.11 -6.72 12.36
CA ALA A 95 9.99 -6.63 10.90
C ALA A 95 11.14 -7.32 10.16
N VAL A 96 12.37 -7.20 10.68
CA VAL A 96 13.56 -7.84 10.10
C VAL A 96 13.52 -9.37 10.28
N ASP A 97 13.14 -9.84 11.46
CA ASP A 97 13.10 -11.27 11.77
C ASP A 97 11.83 -11.98 11.29
N LEU A 98 10.85 -11.21 10.77
CA LEU A 98 9.57 -11.72 10.31
C LEU A 98 9.74 -12.90 9.35
N VAL A 99 9.20 -14.06 9.71
CA VAL A 99 9.03 -15.17 8.78
C VAL A 99 7.82 -14.85 7.90
N PRO A 100 7.96 -14.77 6.57
CA PRO A 100 6.85 -14.41 5.70
C PRO A 100 5.77 -15.50 5.70
N GLU A 101 4.59 -15.19 6.24
CA GLU A 101 3.44 -16.09 6.30
C GLU A 101 2.11 -15.38 6.03
N ARG A 102 2.06 -14.06 6.22
CA ARG A 102 0.83 -13.25 6.11
C ARG A 102 1.00 -12.04 5.20
N THR A 103 0.05 -11.85 4.30
CA THR A 103 0.12 -10.78 3.28
C THR A 103 0.21 -9.39 3.90
N TYR A 104 -0.60 -9.08 4.90
CA TYR A 104 -0.55 -7.78 5.59
C TYR A 104 0.80 -7.55 6.28
N GLU A 105 1.27 -8.52 7.07
CA GLU A 105 2.51 -8.37 7.82
C GLU A 105 3.72 -8.20 6.90
N VAL A 106 3.80 -9.00 5.84
CA VAL A 106 4.85 -8.96 4.83
C VAL A 106 4.81 -7.62 4.07
N ALA A 107 3.64 -7.17 3.64
CA ALA A 107 3.50 -5.91 2.94
C ALA A 107 3.88 -4.71 3.82
N CYS A 108 3.39 -4.67 5.05
CA CYS A 108 3.71 -3.59 6.00
C CYS A 108 5.20 -3.59 6.39
N ALA A 109 5.80 -4.76 6.62
CA ALA A 109 7.23 -4.86 6.88
C ALA A 109 8.05 -4.39 5.67
N ALA A 110 7.65 -4.77 4.45
CA ALA A 110 8.33 -4.32 3.23
C ALA A 110 8.26 -2.78 3.10
N MET A 111 7.09 -2.16 3.33
CA MET A 111 6.95 -0.70 3.32
C MET A 111 7.82 -0.04 4.39
N ALA A 112 7.80 -0.52 5.63
CA ALA A 112 8.61 0.03 6.73
C ALA A 112 10.11 -0.05 6.45
N LEU A 113 10.62 -1.22 6.03
CA LEU A 113 12.04 -1.41 5.76
C LEU A 113 12.51 -0.62 4.53
N ALA A 114 11.68 -0.53 3.49
CA ALA A 114 12.00 0.27 2.31
C ALA A 114 12.04 1.77 2.62
N GLU A 115 11.15 2.26 3.49
CA GLU A 115 11.15 3.66 3.94
C GLU A 115 12.37 3.98 4.79
N LEU A 116 12.78 3.05 5.67
CA LEU A 116 13.95 3.21 6.53
C LEU A 116 15.28 3.21 5.78
N ASP A 117 15.53 2.12 5.04
CA ASP A 117 16.77 1.90 4.31
C ASP A 117 16.60 0.77 3.28
N LYS A 118 15.92 1.06 2.17
CA LYS A 118 15.73 0.09 1.08
C LYS A 118 17.03 -0.53 0.55
N ALA A 119 18.17 0.16 0.65
CA ALA A 119 19.47 -0.37 0.24
C ALA A 119 20.04 -1.34 1.29
N GLY A 120 19.97 -0.97 2.57
CA GLY A 120 20.37 -1.81 3.70
C GLY A 120 19.49 -3.05 3.88
N TYR A 121 18.23 -3.04 3.43
CA TYR A 121 17.30 -4.16 3.58
C TYR A 121 17.03 -4.96 2.31
N GLN A 122 17.84 -4.82 1.25
CA GLN A 122 17.63 -5.52 -0.02
C GLN A 122 17.44 -7.03 0.14
N TRP A 123 18.24 -7.69 0.99
CA TRP A 123 18.11 -9.13 1.22
C TRP A 123 16.72 -9.52 1.75
N LYS A 124 16.15 -8.71 2.66
CA LYS A 124 14.84 -8.98 3.27
C LYS A 124 13.71 -8.62 2.31
N LEU A 125 13.85 -7.50 1.61
CA LEU A 125 12.90 -7.07 0.59
C LEU A 125 12.84 -8.07 -0.57
N ARG A 126 13.95 -8.74 -0.92
CA ARG A 126 13.95 -9.88 -1.86
C ARG A 126 13.10 -11.04 -1.36
N GLN A 127 13.25 -11.43 -0.09
CA GLN A 127 12.44 -12.49 0.52
C GLN A 127 10.95 -12.14 0.50
N PHE A 128 10.61 -10.91 0.86
CA PHE A 128 9.22 -10.43 0.83
C PHE A 128 8.66 -10.39 -0.60
N ALA A 129 9.44 -9.91 -1.58
CA ALA A 129 9.04 -9.91 -2.98
C ALA A 129 8.76 -11.32 -3.49
N GLN A 130 9.69 -12.25 -3.23
CA GLN A 130 9.54 -13.64 -3.64
C GLN A 130 8.33 -14.29 -2.97
N TRP A 131 8.14 -14.06 -1.67
CA TRP A 131 6.99 -14.59 -0.93
C TRP A 131 5.67 -14.06 -1.49
N LEU A 132 5.56 -12.74 -1.73
CA LEU A 132 4.35 -12.13 -2.28
C LEU A 132 4.03 -12.67 -3.68
N VAL A 133 5.04 -12.78 -4.55
CA VAL A 133 4.84 -13.31 -5.91
C VAL A 133 4.42 -14.79 -5.88
N ASP A 134 5.01 -15.60 -5.01
CA ASP A 134 4.68 -17.03 -4.86
C ASP A 134 3.39 -17.29 -4.06
N ASN A 135 2.82 -16.28 -3.40
CA ASN A 135 1.53 -16.36 -2.71
C ASN A 135 0.36 -15.79 -3.52
N GLN A 136 0.58 -15.34 -4.75
CA GLN A 136 -0.52 -14.90 -5.61
C GLN A 136 -1.46 -16.09 -5.90
N CYS A 137 -2.75 -15.87 -5.68
CA CYS A 137 -3.82 -16.82 -5.98
C CYS A 137 -3.93 -17.09 -7.49
N ARG A 138 -4.53 -18.22 -7.87
CA ARG A 138 -4.70 -18.59 -9.28
C ARG A 138 -5.54 -17.59 -10.06
N ASN A 139 -6.49 -16.92 -9.41
CA ASN A 139 -7.30 -15.87 -10.02
C ASN A 139 -6.59 -14.50 -10.13
N GLY A 140 -5.36 -14.35 -9.63
CA GLY A 140 -4.60 -13.09 -9.66
C GLY A 140 -4.71 -12.20 -8.41
N GLN A 141 -5.56 -12.55 -7.44
CA GLN A 141 -5.64 -11.90 -6.12
C GLN A 141 -4.56 -12.40 -5.16
N TRP A 142 -4.59 -11.85 -3.94
CA TRP A 142 -3.93 -12.40 -2.76
C TRP A 142 -4.96 -12.73 -1.69
N SER A 143 -4.72 -13.81 -0.95
CA SER A 143 -5.42 -14.14 0.29
C SER A 143 -4.58 -13.70 1.48
N TYR A 144 -4.93 -14.13 2.69
CA TYR A 144 -4.08 -13.97 3.87
C TYR A 144 -2.71 -14.66 3.74
N GLY A 145 -2.51 -15.49 2.73
CA GLY A 145 -1.24 -16.16 2.46
C GLY A 145 -0.99 -17.40 3.31
N GLU A 146 0.07 -18.10 2.95
CA GLU A 146 0.54 -19.30 3.62
C GLU A 146 2.06 -19.30 3.72
N LYS A 147 2.58 -20.08 4.66
CA LYS A 147 4.01 -20.33 4.76
C LYS A 147 4.48 -21.12 3.53
N ILE A 148 5.59 -20.69 2.94
CA ILE A 148 6.22 -21.36 1.81
C ILE A 148 7.74 -21.42 1.99
N ASP A 149 8.38 -22.36 1.29
CA ASP A 149 9.82 -22.44 1.20
C ASP A 149 10.37 -21.40 0.20
N LEU A 150 11.13 -20.44 0.74
CA LEU A 150 11.81 -19.42 -0.04
C LEU A 150 13.14 -19.94 -0.58
N PRO A 151 13.53 -19.53 -1.80
CA PRO A 151 14.75 -20.03 -2.44
C PRO A 151 16.01 -19.42 -1.82
N ASP A 152 15.90 -18.20 -1.30
CA ASP A 152 17.03 -17.45 -0.75
C ASP A 152 16.97 -17.45 0.79
N PRO A 153 17.85 -18.19 1.49
CA PRO A 153 17.95 -18.10 2.93
C PRO A 153 18.46 -16.71 3.36
N PRO A 154 18.22 -16.29 4.62
CA PRO A 154 18.88 -15.11 5.16
C PRO A 154 20.41 -15.22 4.96
N PRO A 155 21.13 -14.14 4.62
CA PRO A 155 22.57 -14.23 4.39
C PRO A 155 23.30 -14.85 5.59
N ALA A 156 24.39 -15.58 5.35
CA ALA A 156 25.27 -15.99 6.45
C ALA A 156 26.20 -14.83 6.81
N GLY A 157 26.26 -14.43 8.08
CA GLY A 157 27.18 -13.40 8.58
C GLY A 157 26.53 -12.30 9.44
N PRO A 158 27.33 -11.56 10.23
CA PRO A 158 26.85 -10.45 11.05
C PRO A 158 26.26 -9.32 10.17
N ALA A 159 25.42 -8.47 10.77
CA ALA A 159 24.92 -7.27 10.08
C ALA A 159 26.09 -6.47 9.49
N ALA A 160 25.94 -5.98 8.26
CA ALA A 160 26.98 -5.17 7.65
C ALA A 160 27.08 -3.85 8.41
N VAL A 161 28.25 -3.57 8.98
CA VAL A 161 28.59 -2.23 9.46
C VAL A 161 28.91 -1.36 8.24
N ALA A 162 28.01 -0.44 7.89
CA ALA A 162 28.26 0.48 6.79
C ALA A 162 29.38 1.47 7.18
N SER A 163 30.57 1.31 6.62
CA SER A 163 31.63 2.33 6.58
C SER A 163 31.94 2.67 5.12
N GLY A 164 31.18 3.63 4.57
CA GLY A 164 31.46 4.26 3.27
C GLY A 164 32.03 5.67 3.47
N PRO A 165 32.92 6.17 2.60
CA PRO A 165 33.52 7.50 2.75
C PRO A 165 32.45 8.55 2.44
N GLY A 166 31.87 9.14 3.50
CA GLY A 166 30.82 10.17 3.43
C GLY A 166 29.54 9.86 4.22
N GLY A 167 29.47 8.74 4.94
CA GLY A 167 28.28 8.37 5.74
C GLY A 167 28.15 9.12 7.06
N SER A 168 26.92 9.53 7.40
CA SER A 168 26.49 9.92 8.75
C SER A 168 27.08 8.99 9.81
N ASN A 169 27.57 9.57 10.91
CA ASN A 169 28.26 8.90 12.03
C ASN A 169 27.36 7.97 12.88
N THR A 170 26.25 7.51 12.34
CA THR A 170 25.22 6.71 13.02
C THR A 170 25.43 5.23 12.76
N ALA A 171 25.39 4.41 13.81
CA ALA A 171 25.47 2.96 13.71
C ALA A 171 24.43 2.39 12.72
N PRO A 172 24.75 1.30 12.00
CA PRO A 172 23.79 0.63 11.11
C PRO A 172 22.55 0.18 11.88
N LEU A 173 21.39 0.23 11.23
CA LEU A 173 20.15 -0.31 11.79
C LEU A 173 20.22 -1.84 11.91
N TYR A 174 19.42 -2.43 12.81
CA TYR A 174 19.38 -3.87 12.99
C TYR A 174 19.10 -4.59 11.67
N GLY A 175 19.92 -5.60 11.35
CA GLY A 175 19.71 -6.47 10.20
C GLY A 175 20.04 -5.87 8.82
N THR A 176 20.63 -4.67 8.75
CA THR A 176 21.07 -4.12 7.45
C THR A 176 22.19 -4.98 6.86
N ARG A 177 22.02 -5.40 5.61
CA ARG A 177 22.99 -6.14 4.81
C ARG A 177 22.81 -5.75 3.34
N THR A 178 23.85 -5.20 2.74
CA THR A 178 23.90 -5.01 1.29
C THR A 178 24.17 -6.37 0.64
N ASP A 179 23.40 -6.79 -0.35
CA ASP A 179 23.65 -8.02 -1.11
C ASP A 179 24.79 -7.86 -2.15
N GLY A 180 25.53 -6.76 -2.08
CA GLY A 180 26.54 -6.38 -3.06
C GLY A 180 25.93 -5.88 -4.38
N ALA A 181 24.60 -5.85 -4.53
CA ALA A 181 23.96 -5.18 -5.64
C ALA A 181 24.25 -3.68 -5.50
N PRO A 182 24.83 -3.06 -6.53
CA PRO A 182 25.35 -1.72 -6.36
C PRO A 182 24.17 -0.75 -6.17
N ALA A 183 24.24 0.05 -5.09
CA ALA A 183 23.24 1.05 -4.73
C ALA A 183 22.79 1.84 -5.95
N ASP A 184 21.48 2.05 -6.10
CA ASP A 184 20.88 2.83 -7.17
C ASP A 184 21.53 4.23 -7.22
N ARG A 185 22.55 4.36 -8.08
CA ARG A 185 23.26 5.61 -8.37
C ARG A 185 22.74 6.19 -9.68
N GLY A 186 21.42 6.19 -9.87
CA GLY A 186 20.75 7.07 -10.82
C GLY A 186 21.07 6.85 -12.31
N ASN A 187 21.54 5.67 -12.72
CA ASN A 187 21.70 5.39 -14.15
C ASN A 187 21.60 3.89 -14.46
N THR A 188 20.54 3.52 -15.19
CA THR A 188 20.38 2.27 -15.97
C THR A 188 20.97 0.98 -15.38
N ARG A 189 20.47 0.52 -14.22
CA ARG A 189 20.74 -0.86 -13.75
C ARG A 189 19.54 -1.75 -13.92
N THR A 190 19.76 -2.87 -14.61
CA THR A 190 18.84 -3.99 -14.74
C THR A 190 18.37 -4.41 -13.34
N LYS A 191 17.10 -4.18 -13.02
CA LYS A 191 16.50 -4.61 -11.75
C LYS A 191 16.66 -6.13 -11.58
N ALA A 192 16.95 -6.59 -10.36
CA ALA A 192 17.10 -8.02 -10.10
C ALA A 192 15.72 -8.72 -10.24
N PRO A 193 15.57 -9.74 -11.09
CA PRO A 193 14.28 -10.35 -11.35
C PRO A 193 13.78 -11.17 -10.15
N ILE A 194 12.48 -11.10 -9.89
CA ILE A 194 11.73 -11.98 -8.99
C ILE A 194 10.77 -12.77 -9.87
N LYS A 195 10.99 -14.07 -9.98
CA LYS A 195 10.20 -14.96 -10.85
C LYS A 195 9.19 -15.73 -10.03
N GLN A 196 8.00 -15.87 -10.58
CA GLN A 196 6.94 -16.63 -9.93
C GLN A 196 7.18 -18.12 -10.10
N ARG A 197 7.28 -18.84 -8.98
CA ARG A 197 7.62 -20.26 -8.92
C ARG A 197 6.40 -21.14 -8.69
N ARG A 198 5.35 -20.58 -8.09
CA ARG A 198 4.12 -21.29 -7.73
C ARG A 198 2.89 -20.38 -7.78
N ARG A 199 1.72 -20.97 -7.49
CA ARG A 199 0.46 -20.27 -7.23
C ARG A 199 -0.05 -20.67 -5.86
N GLY A 200 -0.67 -19.73 -5.17
CA GLY A 200 -1.40 -19.96 -3.92
C GLY A 200 -2.80 -20.58 -4.17
N PRO A 201 -3.76 -20.35 -3.25
CA PRO A 201 -5.13 -20.82 -3.36
C PRO A 201 -5.87 -20.35 -4.63
N GLU A 202 -7.07 -20.90 -4.89
CA GLU A 202 -7.89 -20.54 -6.05
C GLU A 202 -8.20 -19.05 -6.12
N SER A 203 -8.58 -18.46 -4.99
CA SER A 203 -8.99 -17.06 -4.88
C SER A 203 -8.50 -16.40 -3.60
N GLY A 204 -8.52 -15.07 -3.62
CA GLY A 204 -8.22 -14.21 -2.48
C GLY A 204 -9.28 -13.11 -2.35
N ASP A 205 -8.89 -11.95 -1.82
CA ASP A 205 -9.77 -10.81 -1.65
C ASP A 205 -9.10 -9.48 -2.05
N ASN A 206 -9.90 -8.43 -2.21
CA ASN A 206 -9.43 -7.14 -2.70
C ASN A 206 -8.57 -6.39 -1.66
N SER A 207 -8.74 -6.65 -0.36
CA SER A 207 -7.95 -5.98 0.68
C SER A 207 -6.54 -6.56 0.80
N ASN A 208 -6.41 -7.89 0.81
CA ASN A 208 -5.11 -8.55 0.70
C ASN A 208 -4.41 -8.17 -0.62
N SER A 209 -5.15 -8.13 -1.73
CA SER A 209 -4.60 -7.80 -3.05
C SER A 209 -4.05 -6.37 -3.16
N GLN A 210 -4.68 -5.39 -2.50
CA GLN A 210 -4.13 -4.03 -2.49
C GLN A 210 -2.89 -3.92 -1.59
N TYR A 211 -2.82 -4.63 -0.46
CA TYR A 211 -1.63 -4.63 0.39
C TYR A 211 -0.47 -5.36 -0.28
N ALA A 212 -0.74 -6.46 -1.00
CA ALA A 212 0.26 -7.10 -1.83
C ALA A 212 0.85 -6.14 -2.86
N ALA A 213 0.02 -5.30 -3.52
CA ALA A 213 0.51 -4.27 -4.43
C ALA A 213 1.48 -3.28 -3.73
N LEU A 214 1.12 -2.83 -2.51
CA LEU A 214 1.98 -1.93 -1.72
C LEU A 214 3.32 -2.58 -1.32
N GLY A 215 3.28 -3.83 -0.85
CA GLY A 215 4.50 -4.58 -0.51
C GLY A 215 5.40 -4.82 -1.72
N LEU A 216 4.80 -5.21 -2.86
CA LEU A 216 5.51 -5.36 -4.13
C LEU A 216 6.10 -4.02 -4.60
N ARG A 217 5.40 -2.90 -4.40
CA ARG A 217 5.92 -1.56 -4.72
C ARG A 217 7.17 -1.25 -3.92
N ALA A 218 7.14 -1.47 -2.60
CA ALA A 218 8.29 -1.26 -1.74
C ALA A 218 9.51 -2.09 -2.19
N CYS A 219 9.28 -3.33 -2.59
CA CYS A 219 10.32 -4.20 -3.16
C CYS A 219 10.83 -3.68 -4.53
N ALA A 220 9.93 -3.22 -5.39
CA ALA A 220 10.29 -2.67 -6.70
C ALA A 220 11.11 -1.37 -6.61
N ASP A 221 10.84 -0.55 -5.58
CA ASP A 221 11.63 0.65 -5.25
C ASP A 221 13.03 0.32 -4.70
N ALA A 222 13.20 -0.89 -4.15
CA ALA A 222 14.47 -1.43 -3.67
C ALA A 222 15.31 -2.13 -4.76
N GLY A 223 14.83 -2.13 -6.02
CA GLY A 223 15.57 -2.61 -7.19
C GLY A 223 15.14 -3.97 -7.72
N PHE A 224 13.98 -4.50 -7.30
CA PHE A 224 13.47 -5.79 -7.79
C PHE A 224 12.50 -5.64 -8.97
N ALA A 225 12.70 -6.42 -10.03
CA ALA A 225 11.77 -6.53 -11.15
C ALA A 225 10.79 -7.67 -10.88
N ILE A 226 9.55 -7.31 -10.55
CA ILE A 226 8.47 -8.27 -10.28
C ILE A 226 8.03 -8.94 -11.59
N ASP A 227 7.74 -10.24 -11.52
CA ASP A 227 7.32 -11.03 -12.68
C ASP A 227 6.12 -10.38 -13.41
N PRO A 228 6.26 -10.02 -14.70
CA PRO A 228 5.15 -9.48 -15.49
C PRO A 228 3.92 -10.39 -15.54
N VAL A 229 4.08 -11.71 -15.39
CA VAL A 229 2.91 -12.62 -15.32
C VAL A 229 2.08 -12.32 -14.08
N CYS A 230 2.74 -12.20 -12.92
CA CYS A 230 2.09 -11.86 -11.66
C CYS A 230 1.36 -10.50 -11.76
N ILE A 231 2.03 -9.50 -12.32
CA ILE A 231 1.45 -8.16 -12.49
C ILE A 231 0.21 -8.19 -13.42
N ASN A 232 0.33 -8.86 -14.57
CA ASN A 232 -0.77 -8.92 -15.54
C ASN A 232 -1.96 -9.72 -15.03
N ASP A 233 -1.75 -10.80 -14.27
CA ASP A 233 -2.83 -11.56 -13.66
C ASP A 233 -3.58 -10.73 -12.61
N ALA A 234 -2.85 -9.92 -11.82
CA ALA A 234 -3.47 -8.96 -10.89
C ALA A 234 -4.31 -7.91 -11.63
N LEU A 235 -3.77 -7.30 -12.70
CA LEU A 235 -4.50 -6.31 -13.50
C LEU A 235 -5.77 -6.88 -14.15
N LYS A 236 -5.69 -8.10 -14.72
CA LYS A 236 -6.87 -8.80 -15.27
C LYS A 236 -7.95 -8.98 -14.21
N GLN A 237 -7.55 -9.35 -13.00
CA GLN A 237 -8.48 -9.62 -11.92
C GLN A 237 -9.11 -8.35 -11.36
N TRP A 238 -8.37 -7.25 -11.24
CA TRP A 238 -8.94 -5.93 -10.91
C TRP A 238 -9.96 -5.47 -11.95
N ALA A 239 -9.68 -5.65 -13.24
CA ALA A 239 -10.63 -5.34 -14.31
C ALA A 239 -11.87 -6.25 -14.25
N LYS A 240 -11.68 -7.54 -13.96
CA LYS A 240 -12.78 -8.51 -13.85
C LYS A 240 -13.69 -8.25 -12.64
N SER A 241 -13.14 -7.77 -11.53
CA SER A 241 -13.87 -7.52 -10.28
C SER A 241 -14.44 -6.11 -10.17
N GLN A 242 -14.25 -5.25 -11.18
CA GLN A 242 -14.81 -3.91 -11.18
C GLN A 242 -16.32 -3.94 -11.44
N ASN A 243 -17.07 -3.21 -10.61
CA ASN A 243 -18.51 -3.05 -10.79
C ASN A 243 -18.82 -2.16 -11.99
N ARG A 244 -20.06 -2.23 -12.50
CA ARG A 244 -20.49 -1.45 -13.68
C ARG A 244 -20.42 0.07 -13.47
N ASP A 245 -20.48 0.53 -12.22
CA ASP A 245 -20.35 1.95 -11.84
C ASP A 245 -18.89 2.40 -11.68
N GLY A 246 -17.92 1.51 -11.89
CA GLY A 246 -16.49 1.78 -11.78
C GLY A 246 -15.91 1.55 -10.38
N ALA A 247 -16.72 1.16 -9.39
CA ALA A 247 -16.27 0.91 -8.03
C ALA A 247 -15.81 -0.52 -7.79
N TRP A 248 -15.23 -0.75 -6.61
CA TRP A 248 -14.92 -2.08 -6.10
C TRP A 248 -15.54 -2.30 -4.72
N GLY A 249 -15.97 -3.53 -4.47
CA GLY A 249 -16.38 -4.06 -3.16
C GLY A 249 -15.64 -5.36 -2.84
N TYR A 250 -16.14 -6.20 -1.93
CA TYR A 250 -15.72 -7.60 -1.86
C TYR A 250 -16.57 -8.47 -2.80
N ALA A 251 -16.10 -9.69 -3.06
CA ALA A 251 -16.89 -10.70 -3.74
C ALA A 251 -17.99 -11.27 -2.83
N GLU A 252 -18.93 -11.98 -3.43
CA GLU A 252 -20.03 -12.69 -2.76
C GLU A 252 -19.51 -13.54 -1.57
N GLY A 253 -20.21 -13.48 -0.42
CA GLY A 253 -19.82 -14.18 0.81
C GLY A 253 -18.81 -13.47 1.73
N TRP A 254 -18.17 -12.39 1.25
CA TRP A 254 -17.28 -11.53 2.05
C TRP A 254 -17.80 -10.09 2.20
N ASN A 255 -18.88 -9.74 1.49
CA ASN A 255 -19.54 -8.45 1.63
C ASN A 255 -20.37 -8.40 2.91
N TRP A 256 -20.19 -7.32 3.67
CA TRP A 256 -20.95 -7.04 4.89
C TRP A 256 -22.46 -6.91 4.63
N ASP A 257 -22.86 -6.71 3.38
CA ASP A 257 -24.24 -6.53 2.92
C ASP A 257 -24.69 -7.52 1.84
N GLN A 258 -23.88 -8.55 1.54
CA GLN A 258 -24.18 -9.63 0.58
C GLN A 258 -24.51 -9.20 -0.86
N ASP A 259 -24.41 -7.91 -1.23
CA ASP A 259 -24.58 -7.46 -2.62
C ASP A 259 -23.23 -7.50 -3.34
N PRO A 260 -22.99 -8.46 -4.25
CA PRO A 260 -21.70 -8.58 -4.95
C PRO A 260 -21.42 -7.43 -5.92
N ASN A 261 -22.41 -6.56 -6.21
CA ASN A 261 -22.27 -5.44 -7.14
C ASN A 261 -22.11 -4.09 -6.45
N ARG A 262 -22.06 -4.04 -5.11
CA ARG A 262 -21.93 -2.78 -4.38
C ARG A 262 -20.47 -2.46 -4.10
N GLY A 263 -20.00 -1.35 -4.65
CA GLY A 263 -18.68 -0.79 -4.33
C GLY A 263 -18.74 0.27 -3.24
N TYR A 264 -17.62 0.47 -2.54
CA TYR A 264 -17.51 1.49 -1.50
C TYR A 264 -16.10 2.11 -1.46
N GLY A 265 -15.98 3.22 -0.74
CA GLY A 265 -14.79 4.08 -0.77
C GLY A 265 -13.47 3.37 -0.50
N CYS A 266 -13.40 2.53 0.53
CA CYS A 266 -12.15 1.86 0.91
C CYS A 266 -11.61 0.96 -0.20
N MET A 267 -12.47 0.11 -0.76
CA MET A 267 -12.07 -0.84 -1.79
C MET A 267 -11.80 -0.16 -3.13
N THR A 268 -12.59 0.87 -3.47
CA THR A 268 -12.39 1.64 -4.70
C THR A 268 -11.06 2.42 -4.66
N ALA A 269 -10.77 3.10 -3.56
CA ALA A 269 -9.49 3.79 -3.39
C ALA A 269 -8.29 2.81 -3.40
N GLY A 270 -8.45 1.66 -2.74
CA GLY A 270 -7.45 0.59 -2.75
C GLY A 270 -7.18 0.02 -4.15
N ALA A 271 -8.22 -0.22 -4.94
CA ALA A 271 -8.12 -0.73 -6.31
C ALA A 271 -7.40 0.26 -7.23
N VAL A 272 -7.78 1.54 -7.19
CA VAL A 272 -7.12 2.60 -7.98
C VAL A 272 -5.62 2.68 -7.65
N GLY A 273 -5.26 2.66 -6.36
CA GLY A 273 -3.87 2.64 -5.93
C GLY A 273 -3.11 1.39 -6.41
N ALA A 274 -3.72 0.21 -6.30
CA ALA A 274 -3.11 -1.05 -6.74
C ALA A 274 -2.86 -1.08 -8.26
N ILE A 275 -3.86 -0.70 -9.06
CA ILE A 275 -3.74 -0.61 -10.53
C ILE A 275 -2.62 0.37 -10.90
N ALA A 276 -2.54 1.52 -10.21
CA ALA A 276 -1.49 2.50 -10.48
C ALA A 276 -0.08 1.94 -10.24
N ILE A 277 0.11 1.20 -9.15
CA ILE A 277 1.37 0.51 -8.84
C ILE A 277 1.72 -0.50 -9.93
N TYR A 278 0.77 -1.37 -10.30
CA TYR A 278 1.00 -2.43 -11.29
C TYR A 278 1.32 -1.85 -12.66
N ARG A 279 0.61 -0.81 -13.10
CA ARG A 279 0.92 -0.10 -14.35
C ARG A 279 2.32 0.51 -14.32
N TRP A 280 2.70 1.14 -13.22
CA TRP A 280 4.05 1.69 -13.07
C TRP A 280 5.14 0.61 -13.12
N MET A 281 4.92 -0.56 -12.52
CA MET A 281 5.86 -1.69 -12.62
C MET A 281 6.06 -2.17 -14.06
N LEU A 282 5.05 -1.99 -14.92
CA LEU A 282 5.12 -2.25 -16.36
C LEU A 282 5.64 -1.05 -17.17
N GLY A 283 6.07 0.04 -16.52
CA GLY A 283 6.53 1.26 -17.19
C GLY A 283 5.40 2.09 -17.81
N GLN A 284 4.15 1.87 -17.39
CA GLN A 284 2.95 2.51 -17.95
C GLN A 284 2.32 3.49 -16.96
N SER A 285 1.74 4.57 -17.47
CA SER A 285 0.99 5.50 -16.62
C SER A 285 -0.35 4.90 -16.20
N ALA A 286 -0.70 5.01 -14.93
CA ALA A 286 -2.04 4.66 -14.43
C ALA A 286 -3.16 5.48 -15.12
N LYS A 287 -2.85 6.69 -15.59
CA LYS A 287 -3.81 7.61 -16.22
C LYS A 287 -4.37 7.07 -17.55
N VAL A 288 -3.69 6.11 -18.17
CA VAL A 288 -4.18 5.46 -19.40
C VAL A 288 -4.94 4.16 -19.11
N ASP A 289 -5.04 3.72 -17.85
CA ASP A 289 -5.83 2.54 -17.49
C ASP A 289 -7.31 2.92 -17.34
N PRO A 290 -8.22 2.34 -18.15
CA PRO A 290 -9.64 2.68 -18.11
C PRO A 290 -10.31 2.31 -16.77
N ASN A 291 -9.87 1.25 -16.10
CA ASN A 291 -10.44 0.83 -14.83
C ASN A 291 -10.03 1.80 -13.72
N ALA A 292 -8.76 2.22 -13.69
CA ALA A 292 -8.31 3.26 -12.75
C ALA A 292 -9.05 4.58 -12.97
N ALA A 293 -9.25 4.99 -14.24
CA ALA A 293 -10.00 6.19 -14.58
C ALA A 293 -11.47 6.13 -14.13
N ALA A 294 -12.12 4.98 -14.31
CA ALA A 294 -13.49 4.75 -13.83
C ALA A 294 -13.57 4.79 -12.30
N GLY A 295 -12.62 4.19 -11.59
CA GLY A 295 -12.54 4.28 -10.12
C GLY A 295 -12.32 5.71 -9.62
N CYS A 296 -11.45 6.49 -10.27
CA CYS A 296 -11.28 7.92 -9.98
C CYS A 296 -12.57 8.71 -10.23
N THR A 297 -13.32 8.38 -11.29
CA THR A 297 -14.60 9.01 -11.60
C THR A 297 -15.63 8.70 -10.51
N TRP A 298 -15.69 7.45 -10.05
CA TRP A 298 -16.57 7.06 -8.95
C TRP A 298 -16.22 7.78 -7.65
N LEU A 299 -14.92 7.85 -7.29
CA LEU A 299 -14.46 8.58 -6.10
C LEU A 299 -14.76 10.08 -6.18
N ALA A 300 -14.66 10.67 -7.37
CA ALA A 300 -15.02 12.06 -7.62
C ALA A 300 -16.52 12.32 -7.43
N ALA A 301 -17.38 11.42 -7.95
CA ALA A 301 -18.83 11.53 -7.82
C ALA A 301 -19.32 11.27 -6.39
N ASN A 302 -18.58 10.45 -5.63
CA ASN A 302 -18.92 10.06 -4.25
C ASN A 302 -17.99 10.72 -3.22
N TRP A 303 -17.42 11.88 -3.53
CA TRP A 303 -16.41 12.55 -2.69
C TRP A 303 -16.90 12.79 -1.26
N ARG A 304 -16.26 12.14 -0.28
CA ARG A 304 -16.41 12.39 1.16
C ARG A 304 -15.03 12.32 1.80
N VAL A 305 -14.79 13.17 2.79
CA VAL A 305 -13.67 13.02 3.73
C VAL A 305 -14.16 12.69 5.13
N ASP A 306 -15.44 12.92 5.45
CA ASP A 306 -16.04 12.79 6.78
C ASP A 306 -16.65 11.42 7.07
N ALA A 307 -16.73 10.55 6.07
CA ALA A 307 -17.17 9.17 6.18
C ALA A 307 -16.71 8.35 4.97
N VAL A 308 -16.87 7.03 5.04
CA VAL A 308 -16.63 6.12 3.90
C VAL A 308 -17.82 6.20 2.92
N PRO A 309 -17.62 6.65 1.67
CA PRO A 309 -18.70 6.70 0.70
C PRO A 309 -19.31 5.33 0.42
N ALA A 310 -20.63 5.31 0.27
CA ALA A 310 -21.46 4.12 0.02
C ALA A 310 -21.37 3.02 1.08
N ALA A 311 -20.86 3.31 2.28
CA ALA A 311 -20.77 2.36 3.40
C ALA A 311 -21.72 2.68 4.58
N ASP A 312 -22.65 3.63 4.40
CA ASP A 312 -23.60 4.02 5.44
C ASP A 312 -24.44 2.79 5.86
N GLY A 313 -24.50 2.53 7.17
CA GLY A 313 -25.17 1.36 7.75
C GLY A 313 -24.41 0.03 7.63
N MET A 314 -23.20 0.03 7.08
CA MET A 314 -22.34 -1.17 6.96
C MET A 314 -21.22 -1.14 8.01
N GLY A 315 -20.69 -2.30 8.40
CA GLY A 315 -19.46 -2.41 9.21
C GLY A 315 -18.25 -1.75 8.52
N ALA A 316 -18.30 -1.62 7.19
CA ALA A 316 -17.32 -0.86 6.41
C ALA A 316 -17.19 0.62 6.85
N SER A 317 -18.23 1.20 7.45
CA SER A 317 -18.21 2.58 7.98
C SER A 317 -17.21 2.78 9.13
N ALA A 318 -16.81 1.71 9.82
CA ALA A 318 -15.81 1.74 10.88
C ALA A 318 -14.37 1.96 10.36
N PHE A 319 -14.13 1.82 9.05
CA PHE A 319 -12.79 1.92 8.44
C PHE A 319 -12.56 3.29 7.79
N HIS A 320 -12.98 4.36 8.47
CA HIS A 320 -12.96 5.71 7.92
C HIS A 320 -11.54 6.23 7.67
N TYR A 321 -10.62 6.11 8.63
CA TYR A 321 -9.26 6.60 8.40
C TYR A 321 -8.44 5.69 7.47
N TYR A 322 -8.76 4.40 7.42
CA TYR A 322 -8.25 3.53 6.36
C TYR A 322 -8.64 4.05 4.97
N TYR A 323 -9.89 4.49 4.79
CA TYR A 323 -10.34 5.13 3.55
C TYR A 323 -9.61 6.46 3.28
N LEU A 324 -9.42 7.32 4.30
CA LEU A 324 -8.63 8.55 4.12
C LEU A 324 -7.22 8.24 3.62
N TYR A 325 -6.54 7.29 4.24
CA TYR A 325 -5.23 6.84 3.76
C TYR A 325 -5.30 6.24 2.33
N GLY A 326 -6.41 5.59 1.97
CA GLY A 326 -6.72 5.23 0.59
C GLY A 326 -6.76 6.43 -0.37
N LEU A 327 -7.42 7.53 0.02
CA LEU A 327 -7.47 8.76 -0.79
C LEU A 327 -6.10 9.40 -0.95
N GLU A 328 -5.27 9.42 0.09
CA GLU A 328 -3.88 9.89 0.00
C GLU A 328 -3.12 9.08 -1.04
N ARG A 329 -3.22 7.74 -0.99
CA ARG A 329 -2.62 6.85 -2.00
C ARG A 329 -3.12 7.16 -3.40
N VAL A 330 -4.42 7.37 -3.59
CA VAL A 330 -4.98 7.76 -4.90
C VAL A 330 -4.36 9.07 -5.38
N GLY A 331 -4.34 10.11 -4.55
CA GLY A 331 -3.78 11.42 -4.89
C GLY A 331 -2.30 11.33 -5.29
N MET A 332 -1.51 10.62 -4.50
CA MET A 332 -0.06 10.49 -4.69
C MET A 332 0.32 9.57 -5.86
N LEU A 333 -0.36 8.44 -6.04
CA LEU A 333 -0.05 7.46 -7.08
C LEU A 333 -0.60 7.86 -8.45
N ILE A 334 -1.82 8.40 -8.51
CA ILE A 334 -2.35 8.94 -9.78
C ILE A 334 -1.67 10.27 -10.13
N GLY A 335 -1.15 10.99 -9.13
CA GLY A 335 -0.47 12.27 -9.30
C GLY A 335 -1.46 13.39 -9.61
N ILE A 336 -2.38 13.61 -8.67
CA ILE A 336 -3.43 14.63 -8.71
C ILE A 336 -3.54 15.35 -7.37
N ASN A 337 -3.83 16.65 -7.40
CA ASN A 337 -4.06 17.45 -6.19
C ASN A 337 -5.54 17.50 -5.76
N THR A 338 -6.45 17.05 -6.63
CA THR A 338 -7.89 17.14 -6.40
C THR A 338 -8.63 15.90 -6.87
N ILE A 339 -9.68 15.51 -6.17
CA ILE A 339 -10.63 14.46 -6.55
C ILE A 339 -12.02 15.10 -6.55
N GLY A 340 -12.79 14.99 -7.64
CA GLY A 340 -14.08 15.69 -7.75
C GLY A 340 -14.00 17.21 -7.63
N GLY A 341 -12.87 17.82 -8.00
CA GLY A 341 -12.62 19.27 -7.84
C GLY A 341 -12.31 19.70 -6.39
N ARG A 342 -12.18 18.75 -5.47
CA ARG A 342 -11.96 18.97 -4.04
C ARG A 342 -10.54 18.60 -3.64
N ASP A 343 -9.99 19.35 -2.71
CA ASP A 343 -8.57 19.27 -2.34
C ASP A 343 -8.37 18.17 -1.31
N TRP A 344 -7.97 16.99 -1.78
CA TRP A 344 -8.02 15.79 -0.96
C TRP A 344 -7.15 15.90 0.29
N TYR A 345 -5.98 16.56 0.19
CA TYR A 345 -5.06 16.67 1.32
C TYR A 345 -5.50 17.74 2.31
N ASP A 346 -5.82 18.94 1.83
CA ASP A 346 -6.17 20.04 2.74
C ASP A 346 -7.50 19.74 3.46
N GLU A 347 -8.47 19.13 2.78
CA GLU A 347 -9.76 18.78 3.38
C GLU A 347 -9.65 17.60 4.36
N GLY A 348 -8.96 16.52 3.97
CA GLY A 348 -8.73 15.38 4.86
C GLY A 348 -7.84 15.74 6.05
N GLY A 349 -6.80 16.57 5.82
CA GLY A 349 -5.89 17.04 6.86
C GLY A 349 -6.60 17.94 7.87
N ALA A 350 -7.42 18.90 7.40
CA ALA A 350 -8.22 19.74 8.30
C ALA A 350 -9.16 18.92 9.19
N LEU A 351 -9.78 17.87 8.63
CA LEU A 351 -10.62 16.97 9.38
C LEU A 351 -9.81 16.22 10.45
N LEU A 352 -8.67 15.62 10.08
CA LEU A 352 -7.83 14.86 11.02
C LEU A 352 -7.29 15.75 12.15
N LEU A 353 -6.86 16.98 11.85
CA LEU A 353 -6.42 17.94 12.87
C LEU A 353 -7.55 18.26 13.86
N LYS A 354 -8.78 18.38 13.37
CA LYS A 354 -9.95 18.62 14.22
C LYS A 354 -10.34 17.40 15.06
N GLN A 355 -10.09 16.19 14.58
CA GLN A 355 -10.54 14.93 15.20
C GLN A 355 -9.51 14.27 16.12
N GLN A 356 -8.28 14.78 16.18
CA GLN A 356 -7.27 14.23 17.08
C GLN A 356 -7.74 14.37 18.54
N ARG A 357 -7.67 13.27 19.29
CA ARG A 357 -8.03 13.22 20.71
C ARG A 357 -6.92 13.81 21.58
N GLU A 358 -7.23 14.12 22.83
CA GLU A 358 -6.27 14.70 23.79
C GLU A 358 -5.06 13.80 24.05
N ASP A 359 -5.25 12.48 24.01
CA ASP A 359 -4.19 11.47 24.15
C ASP A 359 -3.32 11.31 22.89
N GLY A 360 -3.60 12.07 21.82
CA GLY A 360 -2.92 12.02 20.54
C GLY A 360 -3.46 10.98 19.57
N SER A 361 -4.39 10.13 19.99
CA SER A 361 -4.98 9.10 19.15
C SER A 361 -6.08 9.64 18.21
N TRP A 362 -6.41 8.83 17.22
CA TRP A 362 -7.59 8.99 16.39
C TRP A 362 -8.50 7.78 16.54
N LEU A 363 -9.82 7.99 16.48
CA LEU A 363 -10.81 6.92 16.42
C LEU A 363 -11.90 7.29 15.42
N SER A 364 -12.23 6.35 14.53
CA SER A 364 -13.27 6.49 13.52
C SER A 364 -14.62 6.71 14.21
N PRO A 365 -15.44 7.68 13.79
CA PRO A 365 -16.70 8.01 14.47
C PRO A 365 -17.69 6.85 14.56
N ASN A 366 -17.66 5.94 13.58
CA ASN A 366 -18.56 4.79 13.49
C ASN A 366 -17.90 3.48 13.94
N TRP A 367 -16.86 3.55 14.77
CA TRP A 367 -16.21 2.34 15.28
C TRP A 367 -17.19 1.46 16.07
N ASN A 368 -17.55 0.31 15.52
CA ASN A 368 -18.58 -0.57 16.08
C ASN A 368 -18.20 -2.06 16.05
N LEU A 369 -16.94 -2.39 15.78
CA LEU A 369 -16.46 -3.77 15.65
C LEU A 369 -16.19 -4.48 17.00
N GLY A 370 -16.66 -3.90 18.11
CA GLY A 370 -16.59 -4.52 19.44
C GLY A 370 -15.18 -4.71 20.01
N SER A 371 -14.12 -4.24 19.34
CA SER A 371 -12.75 -4.29 19.87
C SER A 371 -12.29 -2.92 20.37
N THR A 372 -11.41 -2.92 21.37
CA THR A 372 -10.73 -1.72 21.89
C THR A 372 -9.56 -1.27 21.01
N ASP A 373 -9.32 -1.97 19.91
CA ASP A 373 -8.13 -1.82 19.06
C ASP A 373 -8.24 -0.72 18.01
N GLY A 374 -9.47 -0.27 17.72
CA GLY A 374 -9.76 0.78 16.75
C GLY A 374 -8.80 1.96 16.80
N PRO A 375 -8.56 2.57 17.98
CA PRO A 375 -7.69 3.72 18.09
C PRO A 375 -6.27 3.51 17.57
N VAL A 376 -5.71 2.29 17.63
CA VAL A 376 -4.33 2.03 17.20
C VAL A 376 -4.22 2.02 15.68
N TRP A 377 -5.10 1.27 15.00
CA TRP A 377 -5.12 1.25 13.53
C TRP A 377 -5.48 2.62 12.95
N ASP A 378 -6.47 3.27 13.54
CA ASP A 378 -6.92 4.60 13.14
C ASP A 378 -5.84 5.65 13.30
N THR A 379 -5.07 5.60 14.39
CA THR A 379 -3.90 6.48 14.58
C THR A 379 -2.82 6.20 13.54
N CYS A 380 -2.54 4.93 13.21
CA CYS A 380 -1.60 4.59 12.15
C CYS A 380 -2.02 5.19 10.81
N PHE A 381 -3.29 5.04 10.40
CA PHE A 381 -3.78 5.59 9.15
C PHE A 381 -3.77 7.13 9.12
N ALA A 382 -4.14 7.79 10.23
CA ALA A 382 -4.11 9.23 10.34
C ALA A 382 -2.69 9.79 10.19
N ILE A 383 -1.69 9.17 10.83
CA ILE A 383 -0.27 9.54 10.68
C ILE A 383 0.16 9.38 9.21
N LEU A 384 -0.13 8.24 8.58
CA LEU A 384 0.28 7.98 7.20
C LEU A 384 -0.35 8.98 6.21
N PHE A 385 -1.60 9.38 6.44
CA PHE A 385 -2.25 10.43 5.66
C PHE A 385 -1.56 11.78 5.83
N LEU A 386 -1.40 12.24 7.09
CA LEU A 386 -0.85 13.55 7.41
C LEU A 386 0.60 13.70 6.94
N ALA A 387 1.40 12.64 7.09
CA ALA A 387 2.78 12.58 6.63
C ALA A 387 2.92 12.47 5.10
N ARG A 388 1.83 12.25 4.35
CA ARG A 388 1.85 11.87 2.92
C ARG A 388 2.84 10.74 2.68
N ALA A 389 2.67 9.64 3.42
CA ALA A 389 3.64 8.53 3.43
C ALA A 389 3.81 7.86 2.06
N THR A 390 2.86 8.02 1.13
CA THR A 390 2.96 7.42 -0.20
C THR A 390 3.80 8.28 -1.14
N LYS A 391 4.97 7.79 -1.56
CA LYS A 391 5.81 8.49 -2.53
C LYS A 391 5.18 8.50 -3.95
N PRO A 392 5.20 9.64 -4.67
CA PRO A 392 4.74 9.69 -6.06
C PRO A 392 5.44 8.65 -6.95
N LEU A 393 4.73 8.18 -7.98
CA LEU A 393 5.31 7.29 -8.98
C LEU A 393 6.23 8.09 -9.91
N THR A 394 7.50 7.66 -10.01
CA THR A 394 8.49 8.27 -10.90
C THR A 394 8.73 7.36 -12.10
N TYR A 395 8.69 7.91 -13.31
CA TYR A 395 8.95 7.18 -14.55
C TYR A 395 10.37 7.53 -15.02
N SER A 396 11.19 6.52 -15.29
CA SER A 396 12.50 6.76 -15.90
C SER A 396 12.31 7.51 -17.22
N LYS A 397 13.11 8.55 -17.45
CA LYS A 397 13.22 9.15 -18.77
C LYS A 397 13.79 8.06 -19.69
N GLY A 398 13.01 7.68 -20.70
CA GLY A 398 13.42 6.73 -21.73
C GLY A 398 14.58 7.24 -22.58
#